data_AF-A0A538GUJ4-F1
#
_entry.id   AF-A0A538GUJ4-F1
#
_cell.length_a   1.000
_cell.length_b   1.000
_cell.length_c   1.000
_cell.angle_alpha   90.00
_cell.angle_beta   90.00
_cell.angle_gamma   90.00
#
_symmetry.space_group_name_H-M   'P 1'
#
loop_
_entity.id
_entity.type
_entity.pdbx_description
1 polymer ?
#
loop_
_entity_poly.entity_id
_entity_poly.type
_entity_poly.pdbx_seq_one_letter_code
_entity_poly.pdbx_strand_id
1 'polypeptide(L)' 'TIVVHDKSSAHNFHLFGPGVSKKTSVSAVTTKTWKVTLKKGKYTYQCDVHAASGMKGSFRVT' A
#
# COMPACT_ATOMS: atom_id res chain seq x y z
N THR A 1 12.03 1.72 6.10
CA THR A 1 11.04 2.79 5.88
C THR A 1 10.46 2.67 4.50
N ILE A 2 9.18 3.00 4.33
CA ILE A 2 8.52 3.06 3.02
C ILE A 2 8.02 4.49 2.81
N VAL A 3 8.31 5.08 1.66
CA VAL A 3 7.77 6.38 1.25
C VAL A 3 6.74 6.14 0.16
N VAL A 4 5.52 6.59 0.38
CA VAL A 4 4.40 6.48 -0.57
C VAL A 4 4.11 7.87 -1.10
N HIS A 5 4.28 8.04 -2.41
CA HIS A 5 3.85 9.23 -3.14
C HIS A 5 2.51 8.91 -3.82
N ASP A 6 1.41 9.21 -3.14
CA ASP A 6 0.07 9.04 -3.69
C ASP A 6 -0.32 10.30 -4.47
N LYS A 7 -0.32 10.19 -5.79
CA LYS A 7 -0.47 11.33 -6.71
C LYS A 7 -1.89 11.49 -7.25
N SER A 8 -2.83 10.64 -6.83
CA SER A 8 -4.19 10.62 -7.35
C SER A 8 -5.20 10.95 -6.27
N SER A 9 -6.22 11.73 -6.61
CA SER A 9 -7.40 11.95 -5.78
C SER A 9 -8.51 10.90 -6.01
N ALA A 10 -8.22 9.85 -6.78
CA ALA A 10 -9.14 8.75 -7.08
C ALA A 10 -8.57 7.37 -6.73
N HIS A 11 -7.39 7.31 -6.11
CA HIS A 11 -6.72 6.07 -5.73
C HIS A 11 -6.22 6.15 -4.30
N ASN A 12 -6.01 4.98 -3.71
CA ASN A 12 -5.20 4.88 -2.52
C ASN A 12 -4.11 3.83 -2.72
N PHE A 13 -3.12 3.86 -1.84
CA PHE A 13 -2.12 2.84 -1.69
C PHE A 13 -2.36 2.13 -0.36
N HIS A 14 -2.81 0.88 -0.40
CA HIS A 14 -3.02 0.04 0.78
C HIS A 14 -2.02 -1.11 0.77
N LEU A 15 -1.02 -1.05 1.65
CA LEU A 15 -0.06 -2.12 1.90
C LEU A 15 -0.53 -2.98 3.08
N PHE A 16 -0.64 -4.29 2.86
CA PHE A 16 -0.99 -5.25 3.89
C PHE A 16 -0.22 -6.57 3.78
N GLY A 17 0.01 -7.22 4.92
CA GLY A 17 0.74 -8.47 5.07
C GLY A 17 1.11 -8.72 6.53
N PRO A 18 2.01 -9.66 6.84
CA PRO A 18 2.38 -9.98 8.22
C PRO A 18 2.77 -8.74 9.04
N GLY A 19 1.95 -8.40 10.03
CA GLY A 19 2.16 -7.26 10.95
C GLY A 19 2.03 -5.87 10.31
N VAL A 20 1.57 -5.75 9.06
CA VAL A 20 1.41 -4.47 8.36
C VAL A 20 0.00 -4.36 7.80
N SER A 21 -0.68 -3.26 8.10
CA SER A 21 -1.81 -2.73 7.34
C SER A 21 -1.73 -1.21 7.41
N LYS A 22 -1.39 -0.59 6.29
CA LYS A 22 -1.22 0.87 6.17
C LYS A 22 -1.81 1.32 4.85
N LYS A 23 -2.58 2.40 4.88
CA LYS A 23 -3.17 2.97 3.68
C LYS A 23 -3.19 4.49 3.65
N THR A 24 -3.19 5.05 2.46
CA THR A 24 -3.63 6.43 2.19
C THR A 24 -5.14 6.46 2.00
N SER A 25 -5.72 7.66 1.97
CA SER A 25 -7.13 7.89 1.65
C SER A 25 -7.32 7.95 0.13
N VAL A 26 -8.44 7.45 -0.38
CA VAL A 26 -8.73 7.44 -1.84
C VAL A 26 -8.82 8.86 -2.43
N SER A 27 -9.34 9.81 -1.65
CA SER A 27 -9.63 11.18 -2.10
C SER A 27 -8.51 12.17 -1.75
N ALA A 28 -7.25 11.74 -1.68
CA ALA A 28 -6.16 12.58 -1.20
C ALA A 28 -4.87 12.42 -2.03
N VAL A 29 -4.32 13.54 -2.50
CA VAL A 29 -2.95 13.61 -3.01
C VAL A 29 -2.02 13.86 -1.83
N THR A 30 -1.13 12.91 -1.51
CA THR A 30 -0.32 12.97 -0.30
C THR A 30 1.00 12.22 -0.43
N THR A 31 2.01 12.68 0.31
CA THR A 31 3.21 11.88 0.56
C THR A 31 3.19 11.39 2.00
N LYS A 32 3.33 10.08 2.21
CA LYS A 32 3.40 9.46 3.54
C LYS A 32 4.71 8.70 3.70
N THR A 33 5.37 8.91 4.83
CA THR A 33 6.52 8.11 5.25
C THR A 33 6.11 7.17 6.36
N TRP A 34 6.19 5.86 6.11
CA TRP A 34 5.86 4.83 7.08
C TRP A 34 7.12 4.15 7.62
N LYS A 35 7.27 4.18 8.94
CA LYS A 35 8.17 3.26 9.64
C LYS A 35 7.47 1.92 9.77
N VAL A 36 7.98 0.91 9.08
CA VAL A 36 7.44 -0.46 9.09
C VAL A 36 8.55 -1.44 9.42
N THR A 37 8.19 -2.50 10.15
CA THR A 37 9.03 -3.67 10.36
C THR A 37 8.44 -4.80 9.52
N LEU A 38 9.16 -5.22 8.49
CA LEU A 38 8.72 -6.32 7.63
C LEU A 38 9.22 -7.65 8.20
N LYS A 39 8.32 -8.62 8.29
CA LYS A 39 8.62 -10.01 8.66
C LYS A 39 8.67 -10.86 7.39
N LYS A 40 9.33 -12.01 7.45
CA LYS A 40 9.30 -12.99 6.36
C LYS A 40 7.85 -13.32 5.98
N GLY A 41 7.52 -13.25 4.69
CA GLY A 41 6.16 -13.48 4.20
C GLY A 41 5.81 -12.71 2.93
N LYS A 42 4.55 -12.82 2.50
CA LYS A 42 4.01 -12.11 1.33
C LYS A 42 3.29 -10.83 1.77
N TYR A 43 3.55 -9.74 1.06
CA TYR A 43 2.88 -8.46 1.20
C TYR A 43 2.18 -8.11 -0.11
N THR A 44 0.97 -7.56 -0.01
CA THR A 44 0.20 -7.07 -1.14
C THR A 44 0.04 -5.57 -0.98
N TYR A 45 0.18 -4.85 -2.09
CA TYR A 45 -0.25 -3.47 -2.17
C TYR A 45 -1.34 -3.35 -3.22
N GLN A 46 -2.35 -2.53 -2.97
CA GLN A 46 -3.45 -2.32 -3.91
C GLN A 46 -4.07 -0.93 -3.77
N CYS A 47 -4.86 -0.54 -4.74
CA CYS A 47 -5.93 0.42 -4.53
C CYS A 47 -7.21 -0.32 -4.17
N ASP A 48 -7.84 0.04 -3.05
CA ASP A 48 -9.00 -0.70 -2.51
C ASP A 48 -10.18 -0.68 -3.47
N VAL A 49 -10.47 0.46 -4.10
CA VAL A 49 -11.60 0.61 -5.04
C VAL A 49 -11.31 0.04 -6.43
N HIS A 50 -10.06 -0.28 -6.75
CA HIS A 50 -9.63 -0.82 -8.05
C HIS A 50 -8.92 -2.19 -7.92
N ALA A 51 -9.09 -2.89 -6.80
CA ALA A 51 -8.45 -4.18 -6.57
C ALA A 51 -8.98 -5.26 -7.52
N ALA A 52 -10.28 -5.20 -7.84
CA ALA A 52 -10.94 -6.12 -8.78
C ALA A 52 -10.52 -5.86 -10.23
N SER A 53 -10.26 -4.61 -10.61
CA SER A 53 -9.76 -4.23 -11.94
C SER A 53 -8.25 -4.40 -12.11
N GLY A 54 -7.56 -4.93 -11.09
CA GLY A 54 -6.15 -5.32 -11.19
C GLY A 54 -5.14 -4.29 -10.70
N MET A 55 -5.57 -3.18 -10.07
CA MET A 55 -4.66 -2.22 -9.47
C MET A 55 -4.08 -2.75 -8.14
N LYS A 56 -3.24 -3.78 -8.26
CA LYS A 56 -2.62 -4.51 -7.15
C LYS A 56 -1.29 -5.13 -7.58
N GLY A 57 -0.41 -5.33 -6.62
CA GLY A 57 0.84 -6.05 -6.78
C GLY A 57 1.23 -6.71 -5.47
N SER A 58 2.25 -7.56 -5.51
CA SER A 58 2.75 -8.21 -4.29
C SER A 58 4.25 -8.41 -4.33
N PHE A 59 4.87 -8.47 -3.16
CA PHE A 59 6.27 -8.82 -2.99
C PHE A 59 6.43 -9.82 -1.84
N ARG A 60 7.57 -10.53 -1.83
CA ARG A 60 7.94 -11.42 -0.73
C ARG A 60 9.15 -10.86 0.00
N VAL A 61 9.11 -11.01 1.33
CA VAL A 61 10.26 -10.83 2.20
C VAL A 61 10.72 -12.23 2.58
N THR A 62 11.98 -12.56 2.31
CA THR A 62 12.56 -13.89 2.47
C THR A 62 13.59 -13.93 3.58
#